data_AF-A0A8S3UCY3-F1
#
_entry.id   AF-A0A8S3UCY3-F1
#
_cell.length_a   1.000
_cell.length_b   1.000
_cell.length_c   1.000
_cell.angle_alpha   90.00
_cell.angle_beta   90.00
_cell.angle_gamma   90.00
#
_symmetry.space_group_name_H-M   'P 1'
#
loop_
_entity.id
_entity.type
_entity.pdbx_description
1 polymer ?
#
loop_
_entity_poly.entity_id
_entity_poly.type
_entity_poly.pdbx_seq_one_letter_code
_entity_poly.pdbx_strand_id
1 'polypeptide(L)'
;MFSGTNKRNLKQRFGLDLKARCTAELTYAFKAHGGKLFAVKNHMPAVIKAIVLCYSGGCGMSCQINSYVCAGMPSDHWQKGFLPNKEPLKMTSDDEVLVENCINVLLGPKSLELVRFLTSTQKCEAFNRTLQRCNPKIVTHSRNFSGRVHTAVQMINHKFGNKGTGCRAYSWLICHKAPKTKPTC
;
A
#
# COMPACT_ATOMS: atom_id res chain seq x y z
N MET A 1 24.98 14.95 9.07
CA MET A 1 23.62 14.44 9.37
C MET A 1 23.35 14.41 10.88
N PHE A 2 22.62 15.41 11.39
CA PHE A 2 21.91 15.52 12.69
C PHE A 2 22.70 15.53 14.02
N SER A 3 22.72 16.68 14.69
CA SER A 3 23.30 16.91 16.04
C SER A 3 22.18 17.22 17.05
N GLY A 4 22.10 16.51 18.19
CA GLY A 4 21.37 16.99 19.38
C GLY A 4 20.38 16.05 20.09
N THR A 5 19.63 15.19 19.39
CA THR A 5 18.66 14.26 20.02
C THR A 5 19.11 12.81 19.89
N ASN A 6 18.88 11.97 20.91
CA ASN A 6 19.24 10.56 21.04
C ASN A 6 19.37 9.84 19.66
N LYS A 7 20.58 9.90 19.08
CA LYS A 7 20.82 9.72 17.63
C LYS A 7 20.46 8.32 17.14
N ARG A 8 20.39 7.35 18.04
CA ARG A 8 20.10 5.93 17.75
C ARG A 8 18.71 5.72 17.12
N ASN A 9 17.72 6.55 17.45
CA ASN A 9 16.34 6.36 16.98
C ASN A 9 15.95 7.24 15.77
N LEU A 10 16.80 8.15 15.32
CA LEU A 10 16.43 9.09 14.26
C LEU A 10 16.33 8.42 12.88
N LYS A 11 17.27 7.52 12.56
CA LYS A 11 17.22 6.74 11.31
C LYS A 11 15.98 5.86 11.24
N GLN A 12 15.64 5.22 12.36
CA GLN A 12 14.43 4.39 12.46
C GLN A 12 13.17 5.25 12.29
N ARG A 13 13.10 6.40 12.96
CA ARG A 13 11.99 7.35 12.82
C ARG A 13 11.84 7.86 11.38
N PHE A 14 12.94 8.21 10.73
CA PHE A 14 12.93 8.58 9.32
C PHE A 14 12.41 7.43 8.43
N GLY A 15 12.87 6.21 8.65
CA GLY A 15 12.37 5.03 7.93
C GLY A 15 10.86 4.80 8.14
N LEU A 16 10.35 5.04 9.35
CA LEU A 16 8.91 4.98 9.63
C LEU A 16 8.13 6.07 8.91
N ASP A 17 8.62 7.31 8.91
CA ASP A 17 8.01 8.44 8.19
C ASP A 17 7.96 8.17 6.68
N LEU A 18 9.09 7.74 6.11
CA LEU A 18 9.22 7.41 4.71
C LEU A 18 8.26 6.29 4.31
N LYS A 19 8.19 5.22 5.10
CA LYS A 19 7.25 4.11 4.90
C LYS A 19 5.80 4.59 4.97
N ALA A 20 5.45 5.42 5.95
CA ALA A 20 4.10 5.95 6.10
C ALA A 20 3.71 6.78 4.88
N ARG A 21 4.61 7.66 4.42
CA ARG A 21 4.43 8.46 3.21
C ARG A 21 4.22 7.59 1.97
N CYS A 22 5.13 6.65 1.71
CA CYS A 22 5.01 5.76 0.54
C CYS A 22 3.71 4.95 0.56
N THR A 23 3.28 4.48 1.73
CA THR A 23 2.03 3.72 1.88
C THR A 23 0.81 4.59 1.60
N ALA A 24 0.82 5.85 2.05
CA ALA A 24 -0.22 6.82 1.76
C ALA A 24 -0.27 7.13 0.26
N GLU A 25 0.87 7.47 -0.35
CA GLU A 25 0.99 7.75 -1.79
C GLU A 25 0.42 6.61 -2.63
N LEU A 26 0.82 5.38 -2.32
CA LEU A 26 0.31 4.19 -3.00
C LEU A 26 -1.21 4.05 -2.84
N THR A 27 -1.74 4.24 -1.63
CA THR A 27 -3.17 4.11 -1.35
C THR A 27 -3.99 5.15 -2.12
N TYR A 28 -3.54 6.40 -2.15
CA TYR A 28 -4.22 7.48 -2.86
C TYR A 28 -4.06 7.35 -4.39
N ALA A 29 -2.88 6.92 -4.89
CA ALA A 29 -2.67 6.64 -6.30
C ALA A 29 -3.65 5.57 -6.82
N PHE A 30 -3.83 4.48 -6.08
CA PHE A 30 -4.79 3.44 -6.45
C PHE A 30 -6.24 3.93 -6.39
N LYS A 31 -6.58 4.82 -5.45
CA LYS A 31 -7.91 5.45 -5.41
C LYS A 31 -8.13 6.36 -6.62
N ALA A 32 -7.16 7.22 -6.95
CA ALA A 32 -7.23 8.17 -8.06
C ALA A 32 -7.37 7.45 -9.42
N HIS A 33 -6.65 6.35 -9.62
CA HIS A 33 -6.65 5.58 -10.86
C HIS A 33 -7.66 4.42 -10.88
N GLY A 34 -8.55 4.32 -9.88
CA GLY A 34 -9.56 3.25 -9.80
C GLY A 34 -8.97 1.84 -9.77
N GLY A 35 -7.75 1.68 -9.26
CA GLY A 35 -7.03 0.40 -9.20
C GLY A 35 -6.30 0.00 -10.49
N LYS A 36 -6.24 0.87 -11.51
CA LYS A 36 -5.49 0.60 -12.75
C LYS A 36 -3.98 0.67 -12.49
N LEU A 37 -3.36 -0.49 -12.27
CA LEU A 37 -1.93 -0.60 -11.96
C LEU A 37 -1.02 0.05 -13.02
N PHE A 38 -1.37 -0.05 -14.30
CA PHE A 38 -0.58 0.56 -15.38
C PHE A 38 -0.45 2.08 -15.25
N ALA A 39 -1.56 2.77 -14.94
CA ALA A 39 -1.55 4.22 -14.74
C ALA A 39 -0.75 4.61 -13.50
N VAL A 40 -0.90 3.86 -12.40
CA VAL A 40 -0.11 4.03 -11.17
C VAL A 40 1.39 3.87 -11.46
N LYS A 41 1.78 2.82 -12.20
CA LYS A 41 3.16 2.55 -12.58
C LYS A 41 3.79 3.65 -13.41
N ASN A 42 3.07 4.20 -14.38
CA ASN A 42 3.60 5.24 -15.25
C ASN A 42 3.82 6.56 -14.50
N HIS A 43 3.00 6.87 -13.50
CA HIS A 43 3.13 8.11 -12.73
C HIS A 43 4.10 7.99 -11.55
N MET A 44 4.28 6.79 -10.99
CA MET A 44 5.08 6.58 -9.78
C MET A 44 6.52 7.12 -9.84
N PRO A 45 7.27 7.03 -10.96
CA PRO A 45 8.62 7.61 -11.03
C PRO A 45 8.66 9.12 -10.74
N ALA A 46 7.64 9.87 -11.16
CA ALA A 46 7.54 11.30 -10.86
C ALA A 46 7.20 11.55 -9.38
N VAL A 47 6.34 10.70 -8.79
CA VAL A 47 6.03 10.71 -7.35
C VAL A 47 7.31 10.51 -6.53
N ILE A 48 8.14 9.52 -6.88
CA ILE A 48 9.39 9.21 -6.17
C ILE A 48 10.31 10.42 -6.13
N LYS A 49 10.53 11.07 -7.28
CA LYS A 49 11.35 12.30 -7.37
C LYS A 49 10.77 13.42 -6.51
N ALA A 50 9.45 13.61 -6.53
CA ALA A 50 8.79 14.61 -5.70
C ALA A 50 8.92 14.33 -4.20
N ILE A 51 8.91 13.06 -3.78
CA ILE A 51 9.14 12.67 -2.38
C ILE A 51 10.56 13.05 -1.94
N VAL A 52 11.59 12.71 -2.73
CA VAL A 52 12.99 13.04 -2.43
C VAL A 52 13.15 14.56 -2.29
N LEU A 53 12.68 15.32 -3.27
CA LEU A 53 12.72 16.80 -3.25
C LEU A 53 11.98 17.39 -2.05
N CYS A 54 10.85 16.81 -1.66
CA CYS A 54 10.10 17.27 -0.51
C CYS A 54 10.86 17.09 0.81
N TYR A 55 11.63 16.01 0.96
CA TYR A 55 12.48 15.83 2.13
C TYR A 55 13.70 16.77 2.12
N SER A 56 14.23 17.15 0.96
CA SER A 56 15.36 18.09 0.84
C SER A 56 14.97 19.55 1.04
N GLY A 57 13.66 19.85 1.06
CA GLY A 57 13.12 21.19 1.27
C GLY A 57 12.52 21.83 0.02
N GLY A 58 12.60 21.17 -1.13
CA GLY A 58 11.92 21.56 -2.38
C GLY A 58 10.44 21.19 -2.41
N CYS A 59 9.74 21.29 -1.28
CA CYS A 59 8.29 21.12 -1.22
C CYS A 59 7.60 22.33 -1.89
N GLY A 60 6.61 22.08 -2.75
CA GLY A 60 5.99 23.12 -3.57
C GLY A 60 5.36 22.52 -4.82
N MET A 61 5.61 23.15 -5.97
CA MET A 61 5.12 22.73 -7.30
C MET A 61 5.37 21.25 -7.62
N SER A 62 6.54 20.72 -7.23
CA SER A 62 6.91 19.31 -7.47
C SER A 62 5.90 18.34 -6.83
N CYS A 63 5.49 18.62 -5.59
CA CYS A 63 4.50 17.86 -4.84
C CYS A 63 3.09 18.14 -5.37
N GLN A 64 2.77 19.41 -5.64
CA GLN A 64 1.45 19.79 -6.16
C GLN A 64 1.09 19.05 -7.46
N ILE A 65 2.07 18.83 -8.34
CA ILE A 65 1.85 18.17 -9.64
C ILE A 65 1.88 16.64 -9.49
N ASN A 66 2.80 16.09 -8.70
CA ASN A 66 3.12 14.66 -8.75
C ASN A 66 2.79 13.87 -7.47
N SER A 67 2.59 14.51 -6.32
CA SER A 67 2.26 13.82 -5.07
C SER A 67 0.76 13.69 -4.92
N TYR A 68 0.31 12.53 -4.43
CA TYR A 68 -1.10 12.28 -4.13
C TYR A 68 -1.49 12.69 -2.70
N VAL A 69 -0.51 12.97 -1.85
CA VAL A 69 -0.71 13.18 -0.40
C VAL A 69 -0.22 14.55 0.06
N CYS A 70 0.69 15.17 -0.68
CA CYS A 70 1.26 16.48 -0.37
C CYS A 70 0.83 17.49 -1.43
N ALA A 71 0.00 18.48 -1.06
CA ALA A 71 -0.45 19.51 -2.00
C ALA A 71 0.63 20.58 -2.27
N GLY A 72 1.78 20.52 -1.59
CA GLY A 72 2.89 21.45 -1.78
C GLY A 72 2.69 22.82 -1.12
N MET A 73 1.58 23.04 -0.40
CA MET A 73 1.31 24.29 0.31
C MET A 73 1.78 24.24 1.78
N PRO A 74 2.10 25.39 2.42
CA PRO A 74 2.53 25.41 3.82
C PRO A 74 1.52 24.79 4.79
N SER A 75 0.22 24.91 4.53
CA SER A 75 -0.85 24.33 5.36
C SER A 75 -1.17 22.87 5.04
N ASP A 76 -0.74 22.36 3.87
CA ASP A 76 -1.16 21.06 3.35
C ASP A 76 0.03 20.30 2.71
N HIS A 77 1.16 20.31 3.41
CA HIS A 77 2.31 19.51 3.08
C HIS A 77 2.34 18.24 3.93
N TRP A 78 3.07 17.22 3.45
CA TRP A 78 3.31 15.99 4.20
C TRP A 78 3.88 16.30 5.59
N GLN A 79 3.09 16.01 6.63
CA GLN A 79 3.50 16.19 8.01
C GLN A 79 4.48 15.08 8.40
N LYS A 80 5.73 15.46 8.60
CA LYS A 80 6.84 14.58 9.04
C LYS A 80 6.68 14.18 10.51
N GLY A 81 5.61 13.45 10.85
CA GLY A 81 5.18 13.19 12.22
C GLY A 81 6.19 12.42 13.08
N PHE A 82 7.12 11.68 12.45
CA PHE A 82 8.15 10.94 13.18
C PHE A 82 9.47 11.70 13.31
N LEU A 83 9.68 12.80 12.57
CA LEU A 83 10.92 13.56 12.60
C LEU A 83 10.86 14.67 13.69
N PRO A 84 11.91 14.80 14.53
CA PRO A 84 11.91 15.75 15.64
C PRO A 84 11.98 17.21 15.19
N ASN A 85 12.72 17.48 14.11
CA ASN A 85 12.82 18.80 13.50
C ASN A 85 12.02 18.71 12.21
N LYS A 86 10.95 19.51 12.08
CA LYS A 86 10.14 19.63 10.86
C LYS A 86 10.91 20.27 9.69
N GLU A 87 12.18 20.55 9.90
CA GLU A 87 13.10 21.14 8.94
C GLU A 87 13.40 20.20 7.75
N PRO A 88 13.83 20.78 6.62
CA PRO A 88 14.36 20.00 5.51
C PRO A 88 15.63 19.25 5.91
N LEU A 89 15.80 18.07 5.34
CA LEU A 89 17.04 17.30 5.50
C LEU A 89 18.09 17.90 4.58
N LYS A 90 19.23 18.30 5.13
CA LYS A 90 20.41 18.64 4.33
C LYS A 90 20.98 17.35 3.74
N MET A 91 20.59 17.02 2.51
CA MET A 91 21.01 15.83 1.77
C MET A 91 22.13 16.17 0.79
N THR A 92 23.13 15.29 0.70
CA THR A 92 24.07 15.28 -0.44
C THR A 92 23.46 14.50 -1.61
N SER A 93 24.09 14.58 -2.80
CA SER A 93 23.65 13.79 -3.95
C SER A 93 23.63 12.28 -3.67
N ASP A 94 24.56 11.78 -2.86
CA ASP A 94 24.61 10.37 -2.46
C ASP A 94 23.45 10.01 -1.52
N ASP A 95 23.09 10.92 -0.61
CA ASP A 95 21.95 10.74 0.28
C ASP A 95 20.63 10.67 -0.49
N GLU A 96 20.48 11.50 -1.54
CA GLU A 96 19.30 11.49 -2.41
C GLU A 96 19.12 10.13 -3.10
N VAL A 97 20.22 9.56 -3.63
CA VAL A 97 20.22 8.23 -4.24
C VAL A 97 19.86 7.14 -3.22
N LEU A 98 20.38 7.23 -1.99
CA LEU A 98 20.04 6.29 -0.93
C LEU A 98 18.55 6.35 -0.54
N VAL A 99 17.99 7.56 -0.44
CA VAL A 99 16.57 7.76 -0.15
C VAL A 99 15.71 7.26 -1.30
N GLU A 100 16.06 7.54 -2.54
CA GLU A 100 15.38 7.03 -3.74
C GLU A 100 15.37 5.50 -3.74
N ASN A 101 16.51 4.85 -3.45
CA ASN A 101 16.60 3.40 -3.35
C ASN A 101 15.68 2.84 -2.26
N CYS A 102 15.62 3.50 -1.10
CA CYS A 102 14.72 3.14 -0.01
C CYS A 102 13.24 3.27 -0.40
N ILE A 103 12.87 4.32 -1.14
CA ILE A 103 11.51 4.52 -1.67
C ILE A 103 11.17 3.43 -2.69
N ASN A 104 12.12 3.09 -3.56
CA ASN A 104 11.95 2.06 -4.59
C ASN A 104 11.66 0.66 -4.02
N VAL A 105 12.07 0.37 -2.78
CA VAL A 105 11.66 -0.88 -2.09
C VAL A 105 10.14 -0.99 -1.99
N LEU A 106 9.42 0.13 -1.87
CA LEU A 106 7.96 0.15 -1.73
C LEU A 106 7.24 0.55 -3.03
N LEU A 107 7.74 1.57 -3.72
CA LEU A 107 7.10 2.19 -4.88
C LEU A 107 7.74 1.79 -6.21
N GLY A 108 8.79 0.98 -6.20
CA GLY A 108 9.47 0.51 -7.39
C GLY A 108 8.60 -0.42 -8.24
N PRO A 109 8.92 -0.60 -9.53
CA PRO A 109 8.07 -1.32 -10.49
C PRO A 109 7.81 -2.78 -10.11
N LYS A 110 8.79 -3.45 -9.48
CA LYS A 110 8.67 -4.81 -8.96
C LYS A 110 7.71 -4.87 -7.77
N SER A 111 7.85 -3.93 -6.83
CA SER A 111 7.00 -3.84 -5.64
C SER A 111 5.55 -3.53 -6.01
N LEU A 112 5.34 -2.65 -7.00
CA LEU A 112 4.01 -2.33 -7.53
C LEU A 112 3.26 -3.56 -8.08
N GLU A 113 3.96 -4.50 -8.71
CA GLU A 113 3.36 -5.77 -9.15
C GLU A 113 2.91 -6.67 -8.00
N LEU A 114 3.68 -6.68 -6.90
CA LEU A 114 3.37 -7.47 -5.72
C LEU A 114 2.17 -6.90 -4.95
N VAL A 115 2.08 -5.56 -4.89
CA VAL A 115 1.01 -4.84 -4.15
C VAL A 115 -0.21 -4.52 -5.02
N ARG A 116 -0.34 -5.11 -6.21
CA ARG A 116 -1.41 -4.80 -7.17
C ARG A 116 -2.85 -4.88 -6.62
N PHE A 117 -3.05 -5.64 -5.54
CA PHE A 117 -4.37 -5.83 -4.91
C PHE A 117 -4.55 -5.04 -3.61
N LEU A 118 -3.50 -4.33 -3.15
CA LEU A 118 -3.48 -3.62 -1.86
C LEU A 118 -4.07 -4.44 -0.71
N THR A 119 -3.74 -5.74 -0.70
CA THR A 119 -4.21 -6.67 0.32
C THR A 119 -3.26 -6.63 1.51
N SER A 120 -3.81 -6.44 2.71
CA SER A 120 -3.06 -6.56 3.96
C SER A 120 -3.24 -7.95 4.55
N THR A 121 -2.32 -8.37 5.43
CA THR A 121 -2.47 -9.61 6.21
C THR A 121 -3.83 -9.68 6.91
N GLN A 122 -4.27 -8.55 7.48
CA GLN A 122 -5.59 -8.45 8.12
C GLN A 122 -6.76 -8.72 7.16
N LYS A 123 -6.68 -8.23 5.91
CA LYS A 123 -7.67 -8.55 4.87
C LYS A 123 -7.66 -10.02 4.51
N CYS A 124 -6.47 -10.61 4.34
CA CYS A 124 -6.33 -12.05 4.05
C CYS A 124 -6.90 -12.91 5.18
N GLU A 125 -6.59 -12.59 6.43
CA GLU A 125 -7.11 -13.33 7.58
C GLU A 125 -8.62 -13.19 7.74
N ALA A 126 -9.16 -11.98 7.56
CA ALA A 126 -10.61 -11.75 7.58
C ALA A 126 -11.32 -12.57 6.49
N PHE A 127 -10.71 -12.62 5.29
CA PHE A 127 -11.18 -13.47 4.21
C PHE A 127 -11.14 -14.95 4.58
N ASN A 128 -9.99 -15.45 5.04
CA ASN A 128 -9.82 -16.86 5.40
C ASN A 128 -10.77 -17.29 6.53
N ARG A 129 -11.00 -16.43 7.54
CA ARG A 129 -11.97 -16.67 8.61
C ARG A 129 -13.40 -16.81 8.06
N THR A 130 -13.78 -15.95 7.12
CA THR A 130 -15.12 -16.00 6.50
C THR A 130 -15.26 -17.21 5.58
N LEU A 131 -14.23 -17.52 4.79
CA LEU A 131 -14.21 -18.70 3.94
C LEU A 131 -14.38 -19.99 4.76
N GLN A 132 -13.73 -20.10 5.92
CA GLN A 132 -13.89 -21.26 6.81
C GLN A 132 -15.31 -21.40 7.38
N ARG A 133 -16.05 -20.30 7.54
CA ARG A 133 -17.48 -20.35 7.91
C ARG A 133 -18.34 -20.86 6.75
N CYS A 134 -18.06 -20.38 5.54
CA CYS A 134 -18.79 -20.80 4.35
C CYS A 134 -18.38 -22.19 3.86
N ASN A 135 -17.17 -22.66 4.18
CA ASN A 135 -16.62 -23.93 3.74
C ASN A 135 -15.80 -24.58 4.88
N PRO A 136 -16.47 -25.30 5.80
CA PRO A 136 -15.82 -25.98 6.92
C PRO A 136 -14.83 -27.04 6.43
N LYS A 137 -13.70 -27.22 7.13
CA LYS A 137 -12.66 -28.20 6.76
C LYS A 137 -13.12 -29.66 6.82
N ILE A 138 -14.21 -29.93 7.54
CA ILE A 138 -14.71 -31.28 7.85
C ILE A 138 -15.58 -31.82 6.70
N VAL A 139 -16.03 -30.96 5.78
CA VAL A 139 -16.98 -31.33 4.71
C VAL A 139 -16.47 -30.84 3.37
N THR A 140 -16.42 -31.74 2.38
CA THR A 140 -16.05 -31.41 1.01
C THR A 140 -17.29 -31.03 0.19
N HIS A 141 -17.35 -29.78 -0.28
CA HIS A 141 -18.48 -29.28 -1.09
C HIS A 141 -18.13 -29.18 -2.58
N SER A 142 -17.78 -30.27 -3.25
CA SER A 142 -17.31 -30.26 -4.65
C SER A 142 -18.26 -29.55 -5.64
N ARG A 143 -19.58 -29.81 -5.56
CA ARG A 143 -20.58 -29.21 -6.46
C ARG A 143 -20.79 -27.70 -6.25
N ASN A 144 -20.71 -27.24 -5.00
CA ASN A 144 -21.11 -25.87 -4.61
C ASN A 144 -19.95 -25.03 -4.04
N PHE A 145 -18.70 -25.50 -4.17
CA PHE A 145 -17.52 -24.82 -3.62
C PHE A 145 -17.39 -23.40 -4.14
N SER A 146 -17.53 -23.21 -5.46
CA SER A 146 -17.44 -21.89 -6.10
C SER A 146 -18.49 -20.92 -5.53
N GLY A 147 -19.76 -21.34 -5.44
CA GLY A 147 -20.83 -20.53 -4.87
C GLY A 147 -20.59 -20.14 -3.41
N ARG A 148 -20.02 -21.04 -2.61
CA ARG A 148 -19.65 -20.77 -1.21
C ARG A 148 -18.49 -19.77 -1.10
N VAL A 149 -17.49 -19.84 -1.99
CA VAL A 149 -16.42 -18.84 -2.09
C VAL A 149 -16.98 -17.46 -2.45
N HIS A 150 -17.85 -17.37 -3.46
CA HIS A 150 -18.50 -16.11 -3.84
C HIS A 150 -19.34 -15.53 -2.70
N THR A 151 -20.03 -16.40 -1.94
CA THR A 151 -20.79 -15.99 -0.75
C THR A 151 -19.86 -15.37 0.30
N ALA A 152 -18.70 -15.99 0.58
CA ALA A 152 -17.72 -15.44 1.51
C ALA A 152 -17.20 -14.05 1.08
N VAL A 153 -16.95 -13.86 -0.23
CA VAL A 153 -16.58 -12.55 -0.79
C VAL A 153 -17.69 -11.53 -0.60
N GLN A 154 -18.93 -11.91 -0.93
CA GLN A 154 -20.10 -11.05 -0.81
C GLN A 154 -20.33 -10.60 0.64
N MET A 155 -20.19 -11.51 1.60
CA MET A 155 -20.32 -11.23 3.04
C MET A 155 -19.32 -10.19 3.52
N ILE A 156 -18.06 -10.26 3.06
CA ILE A 156 -17.01 -9.30 3.44
C ILE A 156 -17.23 -7.94 2.78
N ASN A 157 -17.63 -7.93 1.51
CA ASN A 157 -17.90 -6.70 0.78
C ASN A 157 -19.11 -5.94 1.36
N HIS A 158 -20.12 -6.66 1.84
CA HIS A 158 -21.37 -6.09 2.40
C HIS A 158 -21.43 -6.07 3.93
N LYS A 159 -20.34 -6.42 4.62
CA LYS A 159 -20.22 -6.37 6.09
C LYS A 159 -21.31 -7.16 6.85
N PHE A 160 -21.66 -8.35 6.38
CA PHE A 160 -22.55 -9.23 7.14
C PHE A 160 -21.83 -9.70 8.42
N GLY A 161 -22.26 -9.19 9.58
CA GLY A 161 -21.92 -9.74 10.89
C GLY A 161 -20.86 -9.04 11.75
N ASN A 162 -20.34 -7.85 11.40
CA ASN A 162 -19.71 -6.97 12.41
C ASN A 162 -19.45 -5.53 11.90
N LYS A 163 -19.64 -4.54 12.77
CA LYS A 163 -19.29 -3.13 12.53
C LYS A 163 -17.76 -2.95 12.54
N GLY A 164 -17.06 -3.36 11.48
CA GLY A 164 -15.60 -3.25 11.40
C GLY A 164 -15.09 -3.13 9.97
N THR A 165 -14.47 -1.97 9.67
CA THR A 165 -13.61 -1.63 8.52
C THR A 165 -13.86 -2.35 7.18
N GLY A 166 -14.45 -1.63 6.23
CA GLY A 166 -14.69 -2.10 4.86
C GLY A 166 -13.41 -2.57 4.17
N CYS A 167 -13.30 -3.87 3.98
CA CYS A 167 -12.23 -4.50 3.23
C CYS A 167 -12.82 -5.04 1.93
N ARG A 168 -12.68 -4.34 0.81
CA ARG A 168 -13.08 -4.89 -0.49
C ARG A 168 -12.24 -6.14 -0.79
N ALA A 169 -12.86 -7.31 -0.81
CA ALA A 169 -12.31 -8.53 -1.36
C ALA A 169 -12.73 -8.60 -2.84
N TYR A 170 -11.78 -8.51 -3.76
CA TYR A 170 -12.05 -8.60 -5.19
C TYR A 170 -12.36 -10.06 -5.55
N SER A 171 -13.63 -10.36 -5.87
CA SER A 171 -14.15 -11.71 -6.20
C SER A 171 -13.43 -12.39 -7.36
N TRP A 172 -12.76 -11.63 -8.23
CA TRP A 172 -12.14 -12.13 -9.46
C TRP A 172 -10.85 -12.94 -9.21
N LEU A 173 -10.30 -12.89 -7.99
CA LEU A 173 -8.99 -13.47 -7.67
C LEU A 173 -9.00 -14.92 -7.24
N ILE A 174 -10.11 -15.44 -6.75
CA ILE A 174 -10.13 -16.79 -6.16
C ILE A 174 -10.40 -17.85 -7.23
N CYS A 175 -11.18 -17.52 -8.26
CA CYS A 175 -11.50 -18.45 -9.34
C CYS A 175 -10.33 -18.77 -10.27
N HIS A 176 -9.33 -17.88 -10.42
CA HIS A 176 -8.20 -18.12 -11.35
C HIS A 176 -7.06 -18.98 -10.77
N LYS A 177 -7.06 -19.26 -9.46
CA LYS A 177 -6.03 -20.09 -8.80
C LYS A 177 -6.51 -21.48 -8.38
N ALA A 178 -7.74 -21.87 -8.72
CA ALA A 178 -8.18 -23.24 -8.52
C ALA A 178 -7.38 -24.17 -9.45
N PRO A 179 -6.59 -25.13 -8.93
CA PRO A 179 -5.97 -26.14 -9.77
C PRO A 179 -7.08 -26.88 -10.51
N LYS A 180 -7.01 -26.91 -11.84
CA LYS A 180 -7.82 -27.81 -12.65
C LYS A 180 -7.37 -29.24 -12.33
N THR A 181 -7.88 -29.82 -11.25
CA THR A 181 -7.73 -31.25 -11.01
C THR A 181 -8.53 -31.95 -12.09
N LYS A 182 -7.81 -32.54 -13.06
CA LYS A 182 -8.41 -33.46 -14.03
C LYS A 182 -9.12 -34.56 -13.25
N PRO A 183 -10.33 -34.96 -13.64
CA PRO A 183 -10.93 -36.17 -13.10
C PRO A 183 -10.09 -37.35 -13.60
N THR A 184 -9.37 -38.01 -12.69
CA THR A 184 -8.85 -39.35 -12.91
C THR A 184 -9.91 -40.32 -12.41
N CYS A 185 -10.48 -41.05 -13.36
CA CYS A 185 -11.36 -42.23 -13.29
C CYS A 185 -12.62 -42.13 -12.43
#